data_AF-A0A3M2C054-F1
#
_entry.id   AF-A0A3M2C054-F1
#
_cell.length_a   1.000
_cell.length_b   1.000
_cell.length_c   1.000
_cell.angle_alpha   90.00
_cell.angle_beta   90.00
_cell.angle_gamma   90.00
#
_symmetry.space_group_name_H-M   'P 1'
#
loop_
_entity.id
_entity.type
_entity.pdbx_description
1 polymer ?
#
loop_
_entity_poly.entity_id
_entity_poly.type
_entity_poly.pdbx_seq_one_letter_code
_entity_poly.pdbx_strand_id
1 'polypeptide(L)'
;MNHHHETETERLLDSLLESVLESAYVEADASGKELTTIITESLTSNLADFHVRGILNETTYKEIVSLIDGNFLSQRIRAKMLKRSKLEEIKDDGTMVFKVPSSEYHHNHKIYDNIVKFDQWDAVVNDMDFNANEAARILLWAGDIRLHCDCPSFLYHGYAYLITVMDADIVPEDRPPKIRNPKERGIVCKHLNLTLQVLPFNLGKIASKIKKLRKERGLI
;
A
#
# COMPACT_ATOMS: atom_id res chain seq x y z
N MET A 1 12.09 15.48 47.16
CA MET A 1 12.15 14.00 47.15
C MET A 1 10.91 13.52 46.41
N ASN A 2 10.99 13.35 45.09
CA ASN A 2 9.90 12.78 44.30
C ASN A 2 10.21 11.31 44.08
N HIS A 3 9.46 10.42 44.74
CA HIS A 3 9.40 9.03 44.37
C HIS A 3 8.38 8.88 43.24
N HIS A 4 8.87 8.50 42.06
CA HIS A 4 8.04 8.07 40.94
C HIS A 4 7.46 6.70 41.25
N HIS A 5 6.13 6.61 41.17
CA HIS A 5 5.40 5.36 41.04
C HIS A 5 5.51 4.96 39.57
N GLU A 6 6.39 4.02 39.25
CA GLU A 6 6.36 3.35 37.94
C GLU A 6 5.05 2.55 37.81
N THR A 7 4.45 2.66 36.63
CA THR A 7 3.14 2.10 36.32
C THR A 7 3.26 0.63 35.92
N GLU A 8 2.22 -0.16 36.17
CA GLU A 8 2.16 -1.60 35.88
C GLU A 8 2.46 -1.95 34.40
N THR A 9 2.24 -0.99 33.51
CA THR A 9 2.61 -1.01 32.08
C THR A 9 4.12 -1.01 31.82
N GLU A 10 4.91 -0.27 32.61
CA GLU A 10 6.37 -0.22 32.47
C GLU A 10 6.99 -1.55 32.88
N ARG A 11 6.47 -2.18 33.94
CA ARG A 11 6.91 -3.53 34.38
C ARG A 11 6.59 -4.62 33.35
N LEU A 12 5.47 -4.52 32.64
CA LEU A 12 5.10 -5.47 31.58
C LEU A 12 5.98 -5.31 30.34
N LEU A 13 6.37 -4.07 30.01
CA LEU A 13 7.30 -3.77 28.91
C LEU A 13 8.70 -4.30 29.20
N ASP A 14 9.21 -4.11 30.41
CA ASP A 14 10.52 -4.61 30.82
C ASP A 14 10.58 -6.14 30.85
N SER A 15 9.52 -6.79 31.35
CA SER A 15 9.40 -8.26 31.33
C SER A 15 9.34 -8.84 29.91
N LEU A 16 8.67 -8.14 28.98
CA LEU A 16 8.63 -8.51 27.57
C LEU A 16 9.99 -8.34 26.90
N LEU A 17 10.70 -7.25 27.21
CA LEU A 17 12.06 -6.99 26.71
C LEU A 17 13.05 -8.08 27.15
N GLU A 18 13.02 -8.48 28.43
CA GLU A 18 13.91 -9.54 28.95
C GLU A 18 13.63 -10.90 28.27
N SER A 19 12.36 -11.25 28.07
CA SER A 19 12.00 -12.52 27.40
C SER A 19 12.41 -12.59 25.93
N VAL A 20 12.42 -11.44 25.24
CA VAL A 20 12.83 -11.33 23.83
C VAL A 20 14.36 -11.40 23.71
N LEU A 21 15.09 -10.82 24.66
CA LEU A 21 16.56 -10.85 24.70
C LEU A 21 17.08 -12.27 24.93
N GLU A 22 16.47 -13.07 25.80
CA GLU A 22 16.88 -14.48 26.00
C GLU A 22 16.67 -15.36 24.77
N SER A 23 15.65 -15.08 23.96
CA SER A 23 15.37 -15.85 22.74
C SER A 23 16.34 -15.55 21.59
N ALA A 24 17.02 -14.40 21.62
CA ALA A 24 17.93 -13.95 20.56
C ALA A 24 19.38 -14.45 20.73
N TYR A 25 19.70 -15.10 21.85
CA TYR A 25 21.08 -15.51 22.18
C TYR A 25 21.52 -16.87 21.61
N VAL A 26 20.63 -17.63 20.95
CA VAL A 26 20.95 -19.02 20.55
C VAL A 26 21.64 -19.15 19.19
N GLU A 27 21.58 -18.16 18.30
CA GLU A 27 22.18 -18.29 16.96
C GLU A 27 22.82 -16.99 16.47
N ALA A 28 24.08 -16.73 16.86
CA ALA A 28 24.97 -15.87 16.08
C ALA A 28 26.44 -16.07 16.50
N ASP A 29 27.19 -16.75 15.64
CA ASP A 29 28.64 -16.75 15.60
C ASP A 29 29.18 -15.45 14.96
N ALA A 30 30.19 -14.88 15.63
CA ALA A 30 31.27 -13.99 15.22
C ALA A 30 31.11 -12.87 14.14
N SER A 31 29.92 -12.51 13.64
CA SER A 31 29.75 -11.32 12.77
C SER A 31 28.47 -10.50 13.03
N GLY A 32 27.62 -10.93 13.97
CA GLY A 32 26.26 -10.42 14.18
C GLY A 32 26.09 -9.07 14.89
N LYS A 33 27.15 -8.27 15.12
CA LYS A 33 27.05 -7.02 15.90
C LYS A 33 26.67 -5.76 15.10
N GLU A 34 26.80 -5.76 13.78
CA GLU A 34 26.40 -4.60 12.96
C GLU A 34 25.01 -4.74 12.31
N LEU A 35 24.55 -5.96 12.05
CA LEU A 35 23.30 -6.21 11.32
C LEU A 35 22.04 -6.10 12.18
N THR A 36 22.11 -6.39 13.47
CA THR A 36 20.96 -6.41 14.39
C THR A 36 20.47 -5.01 14.77
N THR A 37 21.39 -4.06 14.99
CA THR A 37 21.06 -2.65 15.26
C THR A 37 20.40 -1.98 14.06
N ILE A 38 20.91 -2.25 12.84
CA ILE A 38 20.38 -1.66 11.60
C ILE A 38 18.95 -2.15 11.30
N ILE A 39 18.64 -3.41 11.58
CA ILE A 39 17.31 -3.99 11.28
C ILE A 39 16.26 -3.56 12.31
N THR A 40 16.64 -3.41 13.59
CA THR A 40 15.71 -3.01 14.65
C THR A 40 15.41 -1.51 14.67
N GLU A 41 16.40 -0.66 14.40
CA GLU A 41 16.18 0.78 14.22
C GLU A 41 15.35 1.05 12.95
N SER A 42 15.59 0.32 11.86
CA SER A 42 14.83 0.46 10.60
C SER A 42 13.34 0.05 10.72
N LEU A 43 13.00 -0.92 11.58
CA LEU A 43 11.61 -1.40 11.73
C LEU A 43 10.80 -0.57 12.74
N THR A 44 11.43 -0.03 13.77
CA THR A 44 10.75 0.79 14.80
C THR A 44 10.64 2.26 14.39
N SER A 45 11.59 2.79 13.62
CA SER A 45 11.53 4.14 13.07
C SER A 45 10.37 4.33 12.08
N ASN A 46 9.96 3.27 11.38
CA ASN A 46 8.92 3.35 10.35
C ASN A 46 7.49 3.53 10.90
N LEU A 47 7.21 3.16 12.15
CA LEU A 47 5.86 3.30 12.76
C LEU A 47 5.71 4.60 13.57
N ALA A 48 6.79 5.09 14.16
CA ALA A 48 6.80 6.37 14.89
C ALA A 48 6.80 7.57 13.92
N ASP A 49 7.56 7.50 12.82
CA ASP A 49 7.52 8.51 11.74
C ASP A 49 6.17 8.47 10.99
N PHE A 50 5.49 7.32 10.99
CA PHE A 50 4.15 7.13 10.41
C PHE A 50 3.04 7.79 11.22
N HIS A 51 3.09 7.77 12.57
CA HIS A 51 2.13 8.51 13.40
C HIS A 51 2.23 10.04 13.21
N VAL A 52 3.40 10.55 12.83
CA VAL A 52 3.60 11.97 12.49
C VAL A 52 3.07 12.28 11.08
N ARG A 53 3.18 11.35 10.13
CA ARG A 53 2.61 11.50 8.78
C ARG A 53 1.11 11.28 8.70
N GLY A 54 0.50 10.53 9.62
CA GLY A 54 -0.96 10.45 9.78
C GLY A 54 -1.65 11.78 10.16
N ILE A 55 -0.89 12.88 10.24
CA ILE A 55 -1.41 14.25 10.37
C ILE A 55 -1.68 14.88 8.99
N LEU A 56 -1.11 14.32 7.91
CA LEU A 56 -1.39 14.69 6.52
C LEU A 56 -2.04 13.47 5.85
N ASN A 57 -3.33 13.56 5.58
CA ASN A 57 -4.19 12.53 4.97
C ASN A 57 -3.84 12.29 3.49
N GLU A 58 -2.59 11.92 3.20
CA GLU A 58 -2.03 11.91 1.85
C GLU A 58 -1.07 10.71 1.73
N THR A 59 -1.44 9.72 0.91
CA THR A 59 -0.58 8.58 0.57
C THR A 59 -0.43 8.49 -0.94
N THR A 60 0.81 8.62 -1.41
CA THR A 60 1.14 8.56 -2.84
C THR A 60 1.39 7.12 -3.32
N TYR A 61 1.26 6.91 -4.63
CA TYR A 61 1.66 5.66 -5.29
C TYR A 61 3.10 5.20 -4.92
N LYS A 62 4.05 6.14 -4.87
CA LYS A 62 5.46 5.81 -4.60
C LYS A 62 5.67 5.30 -3.18
N GLU A 63 4.98 5.89 -2.22
CA GLU A 63 5.04 5.46 -0.82
C GLU A 63 4.49 4.05 -0.66
N ILE A 64 3.32 3.76 -1.24
CA ILE A 64 2.77 2.40 -1.22
C ILE A 64 3.75 1.40 -1.82
N VAL A 65 4.35 1.73 -2.98
CA VAL A 65 5.32 0.84 -3.63
C VAL A 65 6.56 0.60 -2.76
N SER A 66 7.04 1.61 -2.03
CA SER A 66 8.18 1.49 -1.12
C SER A 66 7.88 0.60 0.09
N LEU A 67 6.62 0.54 0.53
CA LEU A 67 6.15 -0.25 1.67
C LEU A 67 5.78 -1.70 1.30
N ILE A 68 5.90 -2.08 0.03
CA ILE A 68 5.64 -3.46 -0.38
C ILE A 68 6.75 -4.37 0.16
N ASP A 69 6.44 -5.06 1.26
CA ASP A 69 7.26 -6.16 1.76
C ASP A 69 7.23 -7.33 0.76
N GLY A 70 8.26 -7.40 -0.08
CA GLY A 70 8.41 -8.45 -1.08
C GLY A 70 8.62 -9.85 -0.50
N ASN A 71 9.01 -9.94 0.78
CA ASN A 71 9.32 -11.19 1.48
C ASN A 71 8.10 -11.73 2.23
N PHE A 72 7.21 -10.86 2.73
CA PHE A 72 5.95 -11.29 3.34
C PHE A 72 5.08 -12.04 2.33
N LEU A 73 4.76 -13.30 2.63
CA LEU A 73 4.04 -14.23 1.74
C LEU A 73 4.60 -14.31 0.32
N SER A 74 5.87 -13.92 0.13
CA SER A 74 6.54 -13.79 -1.17
C SER A 74 5.72 -13.02 -2.20
N GLN A 75 5.00 -11.95 -1.80
CA GLN A 75 4.06 -11.25 -2.69
C GLN A 75 4.70 -10.80 -4.01
N ARG A 76 5.96 -10.36 -3.98
CA ARG A 76 6.69 -9.96 -5.19
C ARG A 76 6.90 -11.14 -6.15
N ILE A 77 7.22 -12.33 -5.63
CA ILE A 77 7.39 -13.54 -6.44
C ILE A 77 6.02 -13.99 -6.96
N ARG A 78 4.99 -13.98 -6.11
CA ARG A 78 3.64 -14.41 -6.46
C ARG A 78 2.95 -13.46 -7.45
N ALA A 79 3.30 -12.17 -7.45
CA ALA A 79 2.85 -11.22 -8.46
C ALA A 79 3.39 -11.59 -9.84
N LYS A 80 4.64 -12.07 -9.95
CA LYS A 80 5.22 -12.55 -11.22
C LYS A 80 4.54 -13.82 -11.75
N MET A 81 3.83 -14.57 -10.91
CA MET A 81 3.05 -15.73 -11.34
C MET A 81 1.73 -15.34 -12.02
N LEU A 82 1.31 -14.08 -11.90
CA LEU A 82 0.09 -13.59 -12.52
C LEU A 82 0.36 -13.26 -13.98
N LYS A 83 -0.57 -13.64 -14.86
CA LYS A 83 -0.36 -13.51 -16.32
C LYS A 83 -0.33 -12.07 -16.81
N ARG A 84 -1.21 -11.22 -16.28
CA ARG A 84 -1.39 -9.83 -16.72
C ARG A 84 -2.23 -9.04 -15.72
N SER A 85 -2.05 -7.72 -15.70
CA SER A 85 -3.04 -6.78 -15.17
C SER A 85 -3.48 -5.88 -16.32
N LYS A 86 -4.78 -5.86 -16.60
CA LYS A 86 -5.35 -5.11 -17.74
C LYS A 86 -6.21 -3.98 -17.20
N LEU A 87 -5.86 -2.73 -17.52
CA LEU A 87 -6.76 -1.59 -17.34
C LEU A 87 -7.97 -1.76 -18.25
N GLU A 88 -9.15 -1.92 -17.64
CA GLU A 88 -10.44 -2.10 -18.32
C GLU A 88 -11.14 -0.77 -18.53
N GLU A 89 -11.16 0.09 -17.50
CA GLU A 89 -11.91 1.33 -17.51
C GLU A 89 -11.21 2.44 -16.72
N ILE A 90 -11.33 3.69 -17.17
CA ILE A 90 -11.10 4.91 -16.39
C ILE A 90 -12.42 5.68 -16.34
N LYS A 91 -13.03 5.77 -15.15
CA LYS A 91 -14.28 6.50 -14.90
C LYS A 91 -14.05 8.00 -14.88
N ASP A 92 -15.14 8.76 -14.89
CA ASP A 92 -15.08 10.23 -14.92
C ASP A 92 -14.54 10.83 -13.62
N ASP A 93 -14.67 10.11 -12.50
CA ASP A 93 -14.18 10.48 -11.16
C ASP A 93 -12.73 10.04 -10.88
N GLY A 94 -12.01 9.56 -11.90
CA GLY A 94 -10.63 9.11 -11.76
C GLY A 94 -10.46 7.69 -11.22
N THR A 95 -11.56 6.98 -10.97
CA THR A 95 -11.50 5.56 -10.62
C THR A 95 -11.07 4.72 -11.83
N MET A 96 -9.96 4.00 -11.68
CA MET A 96 -9.40 3.06 -12.64
C MET A 96 -9.67 1.64 -12.20
N VAL A 97 -10.24 0.83 -13.10
CA VAL A 97 -10.55 -0.58 -12.83
C VAL A 97 -9.63 -1.47 -13.63
N PHE A 98 -8.83 -2.26 -12.94
CA PHE A 98 -7.94 -3.26 -13.52
C PHE A 98 -8.51 -4.66 -13.29
N LYS A 99 -8.48 -5.48 -14.34
CA LYS A 99 -8.82 -6.91 -14.28
C LYS A 99 -7.55 -7.73 -14.16
N VAL A 100 -7.42 -8.48 -13.06
CA VAL A 100 -6.26 -9.33 -12.78
C VAL A 100 -6.71 -10.77 -12.54
N PRO A 101 -6.24 -11.75 -13.34
CA PRO A 101 -6.62 -13.14 -13.16
C PRO A 101 -6.01 -13.72 -11.88
N SER A 102 -6.69 -14.70 -11.29
CA SER A 102 -6.12 -15.59 -10.27
C SER A 102 -4.86 -16.29 -10.80
N SER A 103 -3.91 -16.64 -9.90
CA SER A 103 -2.78 -17.51 -10.29
C SER A 103 -3.26 -18.87 -10.84
N GLU A 104 -4.38 -19.36 -10.32
CA GLU A 104 -5.04 -20.60 -10.75
C GLU A 104 -6.11 -20.38 -11.83
N TYR A 105 -6.00 -19.33 -12.65
CA TYR A 105 -7.05 -18.97 -13.62
C TYR A 105 -7.46 -20.12 -14.56
N HIS A 106 -6.52 -20.98 -14.94
CA HIS A 106 -6.83 -22.15 -15.77
C HIS A 106 -7.76 -23.17 -15.10
N HIS A 107 -7.82 -23.17 -13.77
CA HIS A 107 -8.65 -24.09 -12.99
C HIS A 107 -9.94 -23.44 -12.51
N ASN A 108 -9.90 -22.15 -12.13
CA ASN A 108 -11.02 -21.51 -11.47
C ASN A 108 -11.69 -20.39 -12.28
N HIS A 109 -11.09 -19.97 -13.40
CA HIS A 109 -11.55 -18.86 -14.25
C HIS A 109 -11.83 -17.54 -13.50
N LYS A 110 -11.23 -17.37 -12.30
CA LYS A 110 -11.46 -16.19 -11.46
C LYS A 110 -10.62 -15.01 -11.93
N ILE A 111 -11.28 -13.87 -12.06
CA ILE A 111 -10.67 -12.56 -12.32
C ILE A 111 -11.08 -11.66 -11.17
N TYR A 112 -10.12 -10.90 -10.66
CA TYR A 112 -10.27 -9.99 -9.55
C TYR A 112 -10.20 -8.55 -10.03
N ASP A 113 -11.06 -7.72 -9.47
CA ASP A 113 -11.08 -6.28 -9.68
C ASP A 113 -10.06 -5.63 -8.76
N ASN A 114 -9.19 -4.83 -9.36
CA ASN A 114 -8.20 -4.02 -8.68
C ASN A 114 -8.51 -2.58 -9.01
N ILE A 115 -8.87 -1.80 -7.99
CA ILE A 115 -9.34 -0.44 -8.14
C ILE A 115 -8.25 0.49 -7.65
N VAL A 116 -7.95 1.49 -8.48
CA VAL A 116 -7.03 2.59 -8.19
C VAL A 116 -7.81 3.88 -8.39
N LYS A 117 -7.88 4.75 -7.40
CA LYS A 117 -8.53 6.06 -7.52
C LYS A 117 -7.55 7.15 -7.12
N PHE A 118 -7.54 8.27 -7.83
CA PHE A 118 -6.77 9.45 -7.44
C PHE A 118 -7.70 10.50 -6.83
N ASP A 119 -7.36 11.00 -5.65
CA ASP A 119 -8.21 11.97 -4.94
C ASP A 119 -8.20 13.34 -5.64
N GLN A 120 -7.07 13.74 -6.22
CA GLN A 120 -6.92 15.00 -6.95
C GLN A 120 -7.41 14.95 -8.40
N TRP A 121 -8.10 13.89 -8.83
CA TRP A 121 -8.48 13.70 -10.23
C TRP A 121 -9.20 14.91 -10.83
N ASP A 122 -10.28 15.36 -10.19
CA ASP A 122 -11.08 16.47 -10.73
C ASP A 122 -10.31 17.80 -10.74
N ALA A 123 -9.52 18.06 -9.70
CA ALA A 123 -8.67 19.25 -9.63
C ALA A 123 -7.69 19.29 -10.81
N VAL A 124 -6.98 18.18 -11.06
CA VAL A 124 -5.99 18.08 -12.14
C VAL A 124 -6.65 18.09 -13.54
N VAL A 125 -7.84 17.51 -13.69
CA VAL A 125 -8.59 17.58 -14.95
C VAL A 125 -8.96 19.01 -15.28
N ASN A 126 -9.36 19.82 -14.30
CA ASN A 126 -9.80 21.20 -14.50
C ASN A 126 -8.65 22.22 -14.59
N ASP A 127 -7.43 21.84 -14.18
CA ASP A 127 -6.26 22.70 -14.25
C ASP A 127 -5.73 22.82 -15.69
N MET A 128 -5.91 23.99 -16.27
CA MET A 128 -5.52 24.30 -17.66
C MET A 128 -4.09 24.82 -17.80
N ASP A 129 -3.37 25.03 -16.69
CA ASP A 129 -1.96 25.43 -16.71
C ASP A 129 -1.05 24.30 -17.22
N PHE A 130 -1.53 23.06 -17.12
CA PHE A 130 -0.86 21.86 -17.60
C PHE A 130 -1.59 21.24 -18.79
N ASN A 131 -0.83 20.75 -19.78
CA ASN A 131 -1.43 19.91 -20.82
C ASN A 131 -1.82 18.52 -20.26
N ALA A 132 -2.63 17.77 -20.99
CA ALA A 132 -3.17 16.50 -20.51
C ALA A 132 -2.09 15.44 -20.17
N ASN A 133 -0.91 15.47 -20.80
CA ASN A 133 0.19 14.55 -20.47
C ASN A 133 0.90 14.96 -19.18
N GLU A 134 1.09 16.25 -18.95
CA GLU A 134 1.64 16.78 -17.70
C GLU A 134 0.70 16.52 -16.52
N ALA A 135 -0.59 16.82 -16.70
CA ALA A 135 -1.64 16.49 -15.75
C ALA A 135 -1.64 15.00 -15.35
N ALA A 136 -1.54 14.10 -16.34
CA ALA A 136 -1.45 12.65 -16.09
C ALA A 136 -0.18 12.27 -15.32
N ARG A 137 0.96 12.94 -15.56
CA ARG A 137 2.21 12.71 -14.80
C ARG A 137 2.10 13.19 -13.37
N ILE A 138 1.48 14.35 -13.15
CA ILE A 138 1.25 14.91 -11.81
C ILE A 138 0.45 13.90 -10.98
N LEU A 139 -0.69 13.43 -11.50
CA LEU A 139 -1.50 12.40 -10.82
C LEU A 139 -0.68 11.14 -10.48
N LEU A 140 0.04 10.59 -11.46
CA LEU A 140 0.76 9.33 -11.26
C LEU A 140 1.89 9.43 -10.24
N TRP A 141 2.57 10.57 -10.14
CA TRP A 141 3.81 10.70 -9.38
C TRP A 141 3.70 11.49 -8.09
N ALA A 142 2.65 12.30 -7.94
CA ALA A 142 2.41 13.17 -6.81
C ALA A 142 0.96 13.14 -6.32
N GLY A 143 0.04 12.46 -7.03
CA GLY A 143 -1.34 12.30 -6.59
C GLY A 143 -1.47 11.23 -5.51
N ASP A 144 -2.39 11.50 -4.58
CA ASP A 144 -2.79 10.54 -3.58
C ASP A 144 -3.66 9.46 -4.21
N ILE A 145 -3.47 8.23 -3.72
CA ILE A 145 -4.06 7.06 -4.31
C ILE A 145 -4.88 6.29 -3.27
N ARG A 146 -6.10 5.95 -3.65
CA ARG A 146 -6.95 5.00 -2.93
C ARG A 146 -6.99 3.67 -3.67
N LEU A 147 -6.93 2.57 -2.91
CA LEU A 147 -6.79 1.22 -3.42
C LEU A 147 -7.88 0.29 -2.92
N HIS A 148 -8.26 -0.66 -3.77
CA HIS A 148 -9.07 -1.81 -3.38
C HIS A 148 -8.79 -3.03 -4.26
N CYS A 149 -8.92 -4.22 -3.68
CA CYS A 149 -8.99 -5.46 -4.45
C CYS A 149 -10.03 -6.42 -3.87
N ASP A 150 -10.86 -6.98 -4.74
CA ASP A 150 -11.93 -7.91 -4.35
C ASP A 150 -11.42 -9.35 -4.07
N CYS A 151 -10.11 -9.59 -4.16
CA CYS A 151 -9.57 -10.92 -3.93
C CYS A 151 -9.64 -11.28 -2.42
N PRO A 152 -9.92 -12.55 -2.07
CA PRO A 152 -10.01 -12.97 -0.66
C PRO A 152 -8.75 -12.67 0.15
N SER A 153 -7.58 -12.68 -0.49
CA SER A 153 -6.33 -12.37 0.18
C SER A 153 -6.27 -10.92 0.67
N PHE A 154 -6.92 -9.98 -0.02
CA PHE A 154 -6.92 -8.56 0.36
C PHE A 154 -7.57 -8.37 1.73
N LEU A 155 -8.73 -9.00 1.92
CA LEU A 155 -9.44 -9.02 3.20
C LEU A 155 -8.74 -9.89 4.24
N TYR A 156 -8.57 -11.19 3.97
CA TYR A 156 -8.20 -12.16 5.00
C TYR A 156 -6.75 -12.10 5.47
N HIS A 157 -5.83 -11.55 4.67
CA HIS A 157 -4.45 -11.26 5.13
C HIS A 157 -4.27 -9.83 5.63
N GLY A 158 -5.38 -9.08 5.76
CA GLY A 158 -5.39 -7.77 6.42
C GLY A 158 -4.95 -6.58 5.60
N TYR A 159 -4.71 -6.73 4.29
CA TYR A 159 -4.29 -5.60 3.46
C TYR A 159 -5.38 -4.51 3.39
N ALA A 160 -6.66 -4.88 3.44
CA ALA A 160 -7.75 -3.92 3.54
C ALA A 160 -7.64 -3.03 4.79
N TYR A 161 -7.39 -3.64 5.96
CA TYR A 161 -7.16 -2.93 7.21
C TYR A 161 -5.92 -2.05 7.14
N LEU A 162 -4.80 -2.59 6.64
CA LEU A 162 -3.54 -1.85 6.58
C LEU A 162 -3.62 -0.62 5.68
N ILE A 163 -4.34 -0.72 4.56
CA ILE A 163 -4.60 0.42 3.68
C ILE A 163 -5.58 1.42 4.32
N THR A 164 -6.53 0.97 5.13
CA THR A 164 -7.44 1.84 5.89
C THR A 164 -6.68 2.66 6.93
N VAL A 165 -5.74 2.03 7.65
CA VAL A 165 -4.85 2.71 8.60
C VAL A 165 -3.98 3.77 7.91
N MET A 166 -3.73 3.65 6.61
CA MET A 166 -3.00 4.63 5.80
C MET A 166 -3.87 5.71 5.15
N ASP A 167 -5.19 5.71 5.38
CA ASP A 167 -6.17 6.56 4.65
C ASP A 167 -6.04 6.44 3.12
N ALA A 168 -5.69 5.24 2.65
CA ALA A 168 -5.54 4.93 1.24
C ALA A 168 -6.64 3.96 0.77
N ASP A 169 -7.72 3.78 1.53
CA ASP A 169 -8.77 2.82 1.22
C ASP A 169 -9.90 3.45 0.36
N ILE A 170 -10.54 2.60 -0.43
CA ILE A 170 -11.81 2.90 -1.11
C ILE A 170 -12.99 2.33 -0.30
N VAL A 171 -12.74 1.23 0.42
CA VAL A 171 -13.72 0.54 1.26
C VAL A 171 -13.03 0.29 2.60
N PRO A 172 -13.42 1.03 3.66
CA PRO A 172 -12.76 0.91 4.96
C PRO A 172 -12.92 -0.48 5.57
N GLU A 173 -11.90 -0.92 6.30
CA GLU A 173 -11.90 -2.17 7.06
C GLU A 173 -11.24 -1.94 8.43
N ASP A 174 -12.04 -1.92 9.49
CA ASP A 174 -11.55 -1.61 10.84
C ASP A 174 -11.04 -2.85 11.60
N ARG A 175 -11.15 -4.06 11.03
CA ARG A 175 -10.78 -5.31 11.72
C ARG A 175 -9.31 -5.67 11.48
N PRO A 176 -8.44 -5.62 12.51
CA PRO A 176 -7.04 -5.99 12.34
C PRO A 176 -6.86 -7.50 12.09
N PRO A 177 -5.86 -7.90 11.28
CA PRO A 177 -5.66 -9.28 10.86
C PRO A 177 -4.96 -10.16 11.92
N LYS A 178 -5.64 -10.48 13.02
CA LYS A 178 -5.06 -11.20 14.17
C LYS A 178 -4.58 -12.64 13.91
N ILE A 179 -5.04 -13.30 12.83
CA ILE A 179 -4.75 -14.72 12.58
C ILE A 179 -3.70 -14.92 11.47
N ARG A 180 -3.97 -14.40 10.27
CA ARG A 180 -3.14 -14.67 9.09
C ARG A 180 -2.00 -13.67 8.88
N ASN A 181 -2.08 -12.52 9.54
CA ASN A 181 -1.06 -11.48 9.51
C ASN A 181 -0.98 -10.72 10.85
N PRO A 182 -0.78 -11.41 11.99
CA PRO A 182 -0.81 -10.79 13.33
C PRO A 182 0.26 -9.71 13.54
N LYS A 183 1.30 -9.70 12.68
CA LYS A 183 2.39 -8.71 12.69
C LYS A 183 2.17 -7.59 11.67
N GLU A 184 1.00 -7.54 11.03
CA GLU A 184 0.60 -6.42 10.17
C GLU A 184 1.61 -6.12 9.05
N ARG A 185 2.19 -7.17 8.47
CA ARG A 185 3.24 -7.07 7.45
C ARG A 185 2.68 -6.90 6.05
N GLY A 186 3.36 -6.08 5.25
CA GLY A 186 3.10 -5.87 3.82
C GLY A 186 1.79 -5.14 3.56
N ILE A 187 1.75 -4.31 2.51
CA ILE A 187 0.66 -3.33 2.37
C ILE A 187 -0.38 -3.69 1.30
N VAL A 188 -0.04 -4.57 0.36
CA VAL A 188 -0.92 -4.97 -0.75
C VAL A 188 -0.86 -6.47 -1.03
N CYS A 189 -1.95 -7.01 -1.57
CA CYS A 189 -1.95 -8.37 -2.11
C CYS A 189 -1.18 -8.45 -3.44
N LYS A 190 -0.83 -9.66 -3.90
CA LYS A 190 -0.15 -9.88 -5.20
C LYS A 190 -0.84 -9.21 -6.40
N HIS A 191 -2.17 -9.12 -6.41
CA HIS A 191 -2.90 -8.53 -7.55
C HIS A 191 -2.73 -7.01 -7.58
N LEU A 192 -2.83 -6.35 -6.43
CA LEU A 192 -2.55 -4.91 -6.31
C LEU A 192 -1.07 -4.62 -6.57
N ASN A 193 -0.16 -5.44 -6.06
CA ASN A 193 1.27 -5.29 -6.35
C ASN A 193 1.55 -5.30 -7.87
N LEU A 194 0.98 -6.27 -8.61
CA LEU A 194 1.10 -6.28 -10.07
C LEU A 194 0.43 -5.05 -10.71
N THR A 195 -0.75 -4.66 -10.22
CA THR A 195 -1.49 -3.49 -10.74
C THR A 195 -0.68 -2.21 -10.58
N LEU A 196 -0.09 -1.99 -9.42
CA LEU A 196 0.79 -0.86 -9.15
C LEU A 196 2.00 -0.87 -10.07
N GLN A 197 2.64 -2.03 -10.29
CA GLN A 197 3.78 -2.13 -11.24
C GLN A 197 3.39 -1.73 -12.68
N VAL A 198 2.16 -2.01 -13.12
CA VAL A 198 1.73 -1.69 -14.50
C VAL A 198 1.07 -0.32 -14.63
N LEU A 199 0.67 0.31 -13.52
CA LEU A 199 -0.04 1.59 -13.51
C LEU A 199 0.71 2.67 -14.32
N PRO A 200 2.04 2.86 -14.18
CA PRO A 200 2.78 3.85 -14.97
C PRO A 200 2.70 3.67 -16.49
N PHE A 201 2.55 2.44 -16.98
CA PHE A 201 2.44 2.17 -18.41
C PHE A 201 1.09 2.61 -19.01
N ASN A 202 0.12 3.01 -18.19
CA ASN A 202 -1.19 3.48 -18.64
C ASN A 202 -1.27 5.02 -18.75
N LEU A 203 -0.16 5.74 -18.59
CA LEU A 203 -0.10 7.21 -18.68
C LEU A 203 -0.79 7.78 -19.92
N GLY A 204 -0.57 7.18 -21.10
CA GLY A 204 -1.21 7.64 -22.34
C GLY A 204 -2.74 7.51 -22.33
N LYS A 205 -3.29 6.49 -21.66
CA LYS A 205 -4.74 6.32 -21.50
C LYS A 205 -5.30 7.34 -20.51
N ILE A 206 -4.57 7.61 -19.42
CA ILE A 206 -4.92 8.63 -18.43
C ILE A 206 -4.99 10.01 -19.11
N ALA A 207 -3.94 10.39 -19.83
CA ALA A 207 -3.89 11.66 -20.57
C ALA A 207 -5.03 11.76 -21.61
N SER A 208 -5.33 10.67 -22.32
CA SER A 208 -6.44 10.63 -23.28
C SER A 208 -7.79 10.84 -22.60
N LYS A 209 -8.01 10.26 -21.42
CA LYS A 209 -9.23 10.46 -20.62
C LYS A 209 -9.35 11.90 -20.14
N ILE A 210 -8.27 12.50 -19.63
CA ILE A 210 -8.25 13.91 -19.20
C ILE A 210 -8.63 14.82 -20.38
N LYS A 211 -8.01 14.62 -21.55
CA LYS A 211 -8.32 15.40 -22.76
C LYS A 211 -9.80 15.27 -23.16
N LYS A 212 -10.35 14.06 -23.10
CA LYS A 212 -11.77 13.80 -23.38
C LYS A 212 -12.67 14.58 -22.42
N LEU A 213 -12.42 14.47 -21.11
CA LEU A 213 -13.20 15.17 -20.08
C LEU A 213 -13.12 16.69 -20.23
N ARG A 214 -11.94 17.25 -20.52
CA ARG A 214 -11.78 18.69 -20.77
C ARG A 214 -12.65 19.19 -21.92
N LYS A 215 -12.70 18.43 -23.02
CA LYS A 215 -13.57 18.74 -24.16
C LYS A 215 -15.06 18.65 -23.78
N GLU A 216 -15.45 17.60 -23.06
CA GLU A 216 -16.84 17.41 -22.59
C GLU A 216 -17.28 18.52 -21.62
N ARG A 217 -16.35 19.07 -20.84
CA ARG A 217 -16.56 20.20 -19.91
C ARG A 217 -16.44 21.58 -20.59
N GLY A 218 -16.11 21.64 -21.88
CA GLY A 218 -15.94 22.91 -22.61
C GLY A 218 -14.71 23.73 -22.21
N LEU A 219 -13.69 23.08 -21.64
CA LEU A 219 -12.42 23.73 -21.25
C LEU A 219 -11.47 23.89 -22.44
N ILE A 220 -11.62 23.06 -23.48
CA ILE A 220 -10.88 23.08 -24.76
C ILE A 220 -11.77 22.70 -25.93
#